data_AF-A0A081D0L9-F1
#
_entry.id   AF-A0A081D0L9-F1
#
_cell.length_a   1.000
_cell.length_b   1.000
_cell.length_c   1.000
_cell.angle_alpha   90.00
_cell.angle_beta   90.00
_cell.angle_gamma   90.00
#
_symmetry.space_group_name_H-M   'P 1'
#
loop_
_entity.id
_entity.type
_entity.pdbx_description
1 polymer ?
#
loop_
_entity_poly.entity_id
_entity_poly.type
_entity_poly.pdbx_seq_one_letter_code
_entity_poly.pdbx_strand_id
1 'polypeptide(L)' 'MQSQGQLASNGIYAGTSDAYASDAAKALLKHAGDWQLVLQIGSDKAAGNELPGAIYVLMKKDDLKHRRFEKAWVVYEQD' A
#
# COMPACT_ATOMS: atom_id res chain seq x y z
N MET A 1 0.17 -6.13 0.66
CA MET A 1 0.23 -4.64 0.65
C MET A 1 1.58 -4.03 0.24
N GLN A 2 2.70 -4.22 0.95
CA GLN A 2 3.97 -3.53 0.63
C GLN A 2 4.44 -3.71 -0.82
N SER A 3 4.43 -4.95 -1.32
CA SER A 3 4.76 -5.25 -2.73
C SER A 3 3.80 -4.57 -3.72
N GLN A 4 2.50 -4.59 -3.43
CA GLN A 4 1.49 -3.93 -4.27
C GLN A 4 1.72 -2.41 -4.29
N GLY A 5 1.95 -1.78 -3.14
CA GLY A 5 2.25 -0.34 -3.06
C GLY A 5 3.54 0.03 -3.80
N GLN A 6 4.57 -0.83 -3.69
CA GLN A 6 5.81 -0.62 -4.43
C GLN A 6 5.61 -0.69 -5.95
N LEU A 7 4.85 -1.66 -6.45
CA LEU A 7 4.53 -1.75 -7.88
C LEU A 7 3.62 -0.59 -8.34
N ALA A 8 2.53 -0.34 -7.61
CA ALA A 8 1.55 0.70 -7.95
C ALA A 8 2.16 2.11 -7.96
N SER A 9 3.03 2.43 -6.99
CA SER A 9 3.77 3.71 -6.96
C SER A 9 4.74 3.92 -8.11
N ASN A 10 5.08 2.84 -8.83
CA ASN A 10 5.91 2.87 -10.04
C ASN A 10 5.08 2.63 -11.32
N GLY A 11 3.76 2.79 -11.24
CA GLY A 11 2.86 2.70 -12.41
C GLY A 11 2.52 1.27 -12.84
N ILE A 12 2.85 0.26 -12.04
CA ILE A 12 2.55 -1.15 -12.33
C ILE A 12 1.26 -1.56 -11.63
N TYR A 13 0.26 -2.00 -12.40
CA TYR A 13 -0.98 -2.55 -11.85
C TYR A 13 -0.74 -3.89 -11.15
N ALA A 14 -0.84 -3.90 -9.82
CA ALA A 14 -0.46 -5.04 -8.98
C ALA A 14 -1.59 -6.05 -8.71
N GLY A 15 -2.69 -5.97 -9.46
CA GLY A 15 -3.90 -6.79 -9.27
C GLY A 15 -3.85 -8.18 -9.91
N THR A 16 -2.80 -8.51 -10.67
CA THR A 16 -2.60 -9.84 -11.27
C THR A 16 -1.25 -10.41 -10.88
N SER A 17 -1.14 -11.74 -10.82
CA SER A 17 0.13 -12.42 -10.51
C SER A 17 1.25 -12.12 -11.51
N ASP A 18 0.90 -11.87 -12.77
CA ASP A 18 1.86 -11.59 -13.84
C ASP A 18 2.63 -10.28 -13.62
N ALA A 19 2.03 -9.31 -12.90
CA ALA A 19 2.65 -8.05 -12.56
C ALA A 19 3.97 -8.22 -11.77
N TYR A 20 4.18 -9.37 -11.13
CA TYR A 20 5.33 -9.67 -10.27
C TYR A 20 6.45 -10.42 -11.01
N ALA A 21 6.20 -10.91 -12.23
CA ALA A 21 7.10 -11.82 -12.92
C ALA A 21 8.22 -11.13 -13.70
N SER A 22 8.00 -9.90 -14.18
CA SER A 22 8.98 -9.17 -14.99
C SER A 22 10.24 -8.80 -14.19
N ASP A 23 11.39 -8.71 -14.88
CA ASP A 23 12.65 -8.32 -14.23
C ASP A 23 12.59 -6.90 -13.67
N ALA A 24 11.85 -6.00 -14.33
CA ALA A 24 11.58 -4.66 -13.84
C ALA A 24 10.80 -4.70 -12.50
N ALA A 25 9.74 -5.51 -12.41
CA ALA A 25 8.98 -5.68 -11.17
C ALA A 25 9.85 -6.28 -10.06
N LYS A 26 10.61 -7.34 -10.35
CA LYS A 26 11.54 -7.95 -9.39
C LYS A 26 12.58 -6.96 -8.86
N ALA A 27 13.10 -6.08 -9.72
CA ALA A 27 14.03 -5.03 -9.30
C ALA A 27 13.37 -4.06 -8.32
N LEU A 28 12.14 -3.62 -8.60
CA LEU A 28 11.38 -2.73 -7.71
C LEU A 28 11.04 -3.38 -6.37
N LEU A 29 10.68 -4.67 -6.37
CA LEU A 29 10.27 -5.43 -5.19
C LEU A 29 11.37 -5.56 -4.12
N LYS A 30 12.65 -5.43 -4.50
CA LYS A 30 13.77 -5.36 -3.54
C LYS A 30 13.61 -4.22 -2.52
N HIS A 31 12.87 -3.18 -2.87
CA HIS A 31 12.60 -2.01 -2.04
C HIS A 31 11.19 -2.01 -1.41
N ALA A 32 10.43 -3.11 -1.53
CA ALA A 32 9.10 -3.19 -0.94
C ALA A 32 9.13 -3.02 0.60
N GLY A 33 10.21 -3.44 1.26
CA GLY A 33 10.41 -3.29 2.70
C GLY A 33 10.59 -1.85 3.21
N ASP A 34 10.68 -0.87 2.31
CA ASP A 34 10.71 0.55 2.68
C ASP A 34 9.32 1.09 3.03
N TRP A 35 8.27 0.41 2.58
CA TRP A 35 6.88 0.74 2.90
C TRP A 35 6.54 0.33 4.32
N GLN A 36 5.78 1.16 5.02
CA GLN A 36 5.21 0.84 6.33
C GLN A 36 3.73 1.21 6.36
N LEU A 37 2.95 0.42 7.07
CA LEU A 37 1.57 0.75 7.39
C LEU A 37 1.57 1.87 8.44
N VAL A 38 0.91 2.98 8.12
CA VAL A 38 0.84 4.17 8.98
C VAL A 38 -0.51 4.27 9.68
N LEU A 39 -1.58 3.87 8.98
CA LEU A 39 -2.93 3.86 9.49
C LEU A 39 -3.71 2.72 8.84
N GLN A 40 -4.58 2.11 9.63
CA GLN A 40 -5.60 1.19 9.17
C GLN A 40 -6.93 1.61 9.80
N ILE A 41 -7.97 1.72 8.97
CA ILE A 41 -9.34 1.98 9.40
C ILE A 41 -10.17 0.78 8.94
N GLY A 42 -10.37 -0.17 9.87
CA GLY A 42 -11.27 -1.30 9.67
C GLY A 42 -12.66 -1.03 10.23
N SER A 43 -13.53 -2.02 10.12
CA SER A 43 -14.85 -2.02 10.77
C SER A 43 -14.72 -1.73 12.27
N ASP A 44 -15.49 -0.76 12.76
CA ASP A 44 -15.65 -0.41 14.16
C ASP A 44 -17.10 0.06 14.42
N LYS A 45 -17.90 -0.84 14.99
CA LYS A 45 -19.30 -0.57 15.34
C LYS A 45 -19.46 0.52 16.39
N ALA A 46 -18.53 0.66 17.33
CA ALA A 46 -18.60 1.68 18.37
C ALA A 46 -18.37 3.09 17.80
N ALA A 47 -17.54 3.19 16.76
CA ALA A 47 -17.33 4.41 15.99
C ALA A 47 -18.38 4.63 14.88
N GLY A 48 -19.33 3.71 14.69
CA GLY A 48 -20.31 3.75 13.60
C GLY A 48 -19.72 3.45 12.22
N ASN A 49 -18.53 2.86 12.16
CA ASN A 49 -17.87 2.46 10.93
C ASN A 49 -18.15 1.00 10.61
N GLU A 50 -19.12 0.72 9.74
CA GLU A 50 -19.49 -0.65 9.36
C GLU A 50 -18.87 -1.09 8.03
N LEU A 51 -17.70 -0.55 7.66
CA LEU A 51 -16.98 -0.98 6.46
C LEU A 51 -16.78 -2.51 6.48
N PRO A 52 -17.14 -3.23 5.40
CA PRO A 52 -16.96 -4.68 5.33
C PRO A 52 -15.49 -5.09 5.09
N GLY A 53 -14.65 -4.15 4.69
CA GLY A 53 -13.20 -4.29 4.59
C GLY A 53 -12.45 -3.29 5.46
N ALA A 54 -11.28 -2.86 5.00
CA ALA A 54 -10.48 -1.83 5.66
C ALA A 54 -9.80 -0.90 4.67
N ILE A 55 -9.66 0.36 5.07
CA ILE A 55 -8.81 1.35 4.41
C ILE A 55 -7.42 1.27 5.04
N TYR A 56 -6.41 1.16 4.20
CA TYR A 56 -5.01 1.09 4.61
C TYR A 56 -4.25 2.27 4.02
N VAL A 57 -3.40 2.88 4.84
CA VAL A 57 -2.49 3.96 4.43
C VAL A 57 -1.06 3.49 4.62
N LEU A 58 -0.33 3.35 3.53
CA LEU A 58 1.08 2.99 3.55
C LEU A 58 1.94 4.14 3.03
N MET A 59 3.14 4.27 3.58
CA MET A 59 4.14 5.25 3.14
C MET A 59 5.53 4.66 3.19
N LYS A 60 6.44 5.16 2.34
CA LYS A 60 7.87 4.85 2.49
C LYS A 60 8.44 5.56 3.72
N LYS A 61 9.37 4.90 4.41
CA LYS A 61 10.09 5.46 5.57
C LYS A 61 10.66 6.85 5.30
N ASP A 62 11.23 7.06 4.11
CA ASP A 62 11.81 8.35 3.73
C ASP A 62 10.74 9.44 3.52
N ASP A 63 9.63 9.10 2.88
CA ASP A 63 8.51 10.03 2.67
C ASP A 63 7.87 10.46 4.01
N LEU A 64 7.74 9.53 4.97
CA LEU A 64 7.32 9.84 6.34
C LEU A 64 8.29 10.78 7.05
N LYS A 65 9.60 10.48 7.00
CA LYS A 65 10.64 11.31 7.64
C LYS A 65 10.60 12.75 7.13
N HIS A 66 10.30 12.93 5.84
CA HIS A 66 10.24 14.23 5.17
C HIS A 66 8.83 14.82 5.07
N ARG A 67 7.83 14.21 5.73
CA ARG A 67 6.43 14.69 5.76
C ARG A 67 5.80 14.85 4.37
N ARG A 68 6.19 14.00 3.41
CA ARG A 68 5.65 13.96 2.04
C ARG A 68 4.36 13.15 1.98
N PHE A 69 3.34 13.61 2.70
CA PHE A 69 2.07 12.90 2.84
C PHE A 69 1.29 12.75 1.53
N GLU A 70 1.56 13.62 0.55
CA GLU A 70 1.03 13.51 -0.81
C GLU A 70 1.46 12.22 -1.54
N LYS A 71 2.51 11.55 -1.03
CA LYS A 71 3.01 10.27 -1.56
C LYS A 71 2.44 9.04 -0.84
N ALA A 72 1.47 9.21 0.06
CA ALA A 72 0.82 8.09 0.70
C ALA A 72 0.07 7.22 -0.32
N TRP A 73 0.18 5.91 -0.16
CA TRP A 73 -0.64 4.95 -0.89
C TRP A 73 -1.82 4.57 -0.02
N VAL A 74 -3.01 4.98 -0.45
CA VAL A 74 -4.28 4.71 0.23
C VAL A 74 -5.05 3.67 -0.59
N VAL A 75 -5.44 2.57 0.03
CA VAL A 75 -6.14 1.49 -0.65
C VAL A 75 -7.22 0.91 0.26
N TYR A 76 -8.36 0.55 -0.34
CA TYR A 76 -9.40 -0.24 0.30
C TYR A 76 -9.22 -1.70 -0.10
N GLU A 77 -9.17 -2.60 0.87
CA GLU A 77 -9.18 -4.04 0.63
C GLU A 77 -10.32 -4.69 1.44
N GLN A 78 -10.96 -5.68 0.84
CA GLN A 78 -12.02 -6.50 1.41
C GLN A 78 -11.79 -7.94 0.94
N ASP A 79 -11.97 -8.89 1.85
CA ASP A 79 -11.88 -10.33 1.55
C ASP A 79 -13.02 -10.81 0.63
#